data_AF-A0A9N7LWN7-F1
#
_entry.id   AF-A0A9N7LWN7-F1
#
_cell.length_a   1.000
_cell.length_b   1.000
_cell.length_c   1.000
_cell.angle_alpha   90.00
_cell.angle_beta   90.00
_cell.angle_gamma   90.00
#
_symmetry.space_group_name_H-M   'P 1'
#
loop_
_entity.id
_entity.type
_entity.pdbx_description
1 polymer ?
#
loop_
_entity_poly.entity_id
_entity_poly.type
_entity_poly.pdbx_seq_one_letter_code
_entity_poly.pdbx_strand_id
1 'polypeptide(L)'
;MPVLPTGGHPFGSAQLSRRGFIGAGIAGGLALAGCDHSQTTQTGETAMADAIAAAERARPHTGRTVTASLTPQQAQIDLGGPVVQTLAFGNTVPGPLIRASVGDEVVVAVSNRLDRATSVHWHGIALRNDMDGAEPANPNIGADQDFTYRFSVPNAGTY
;
A
#
# COMPACT_ATOMS: atom_id res chain seq x y z
N MET A 1 -59.20 51.11 40.00
CA MET A 1 -59.61 50.66 38.65
C MET A 1 -58.41 50.89 37.73
N PRO A 2 -57.88 49.90 36.97
CA PRO A 2 -58.47 48.63 36.57
C PRO A 2 -57.78 47.39 37.19
N VAL A 3 -58.28 46.23 36.76
CA VAL A 3 -58.29 44.88 37.37
C VAL A 3 -57.17 43.98 36.83
N LEU A 4 -56.82 42.94 37.61
CA LEU A 4 -55.95 41.78 37.31
C LEU A 4 -56.21 41.09 35.95
N PRO A 5 -55.26 40.24 35.49
CA PRO A 5 -55.52 38.81 35.66
C PRO A 5 -54.35 38.02 36.26
N THR A 6 -54.69 37.23 37.28
CA THR A 6 -54.01 36.01 37.71
C THR A 6 -54.12 34.95 36.63
N GLY A 7 -52.99 34.38 36.20
CA GLY A 7 -52.95 33.22 35.30
C GLY A 7 -51.97 32.19 35.82
N GLY A 8 -52.46 31.24 36.61
CA GLY A 8 -51.73 30.01 36.94
C GLY A 8 -51.76 29.06 35.75
N HIS A 9 -50.61 28.50 35.41
CA HIS A 9 -50.53 27.32 34.56
C HIS A 9 -50.13 26.11 35.42
N PRO A 10 -51.02 25.12 35.60
CA PRO A 10 -50.62 23.85 36.18
C PRO A 10 -49.75 23.10 35.18
N PHE A 11 -48.67 22.48 35.68
CA PHE A 11 -47.93 21.46 34.94
C PHE A 11 -48.87 20.27 34.69
N GLY A 12 -49.48 20.23 33.50
CA GLY A 12 -50.23 19.07 33.03
C GLY A 12 -49.27 17.98 32.58
N SER A 13 -49.09 16.97 33.42
CA SER A 13 -48.44 15.71 33.07
C SER A 13 -49.26 14.98 32.00
N ALA A 14 -48.75 14.92 30.76
CA ALA A 14 -49.33 14.09 29.71
C ALA A 14 -49.11 12.61 30.04
N GLN A 15 -50.12 11.95 30.60
CA GLN A 15 -50.12 10.50 30.76
C GLN A 15 -50.42 9.82 29.42
N LEU A 16 -49.36 9.34 28.75
CA LEU A 16 -49.50 8.40 27.63
C LEU A 16 -49.87 7.02 28.19
N SER A 17 -51.14 6.66 28.05
CA SER A 17 -51.65 5.33 28.39
C SER A 17 -51.08 4.26 27.46
N ARG A 18 -50.78 3.08 28.02
CA ARG A 18 -50.26 1.87 27.34
C ARG A 18 -51.07 1.44 26.10
N ARG A 19 -52.33 1.90 25.97
CA ARG A 19 -53.20 1.64 24.81
C ARG A 19 -52.99 2.61 23.64
N GLY A 20 -52.39 3.78 23.87
CA GLY A 20 -52.05 4.75 22.82
C GLY A 20 -50.81 4.35 21.99
N PHE A 21 -49.98 3.44 22.50
CA PHE A 21 -48.76 2.99 21.82
C PHE A 21 -49.00 1.84 20.81
N ILE A 22 -50.13 1.14 20.90
CA ILE A 22 -50.44 0.00 20.01
C ILE A 22 -51.30 0.42 18.80
N GLY A 23 -51.90 1.63 18.82
CA GLY A 23 -52.73 2.15 17.72
C GLY A 23 -51.97 2.81 16.55
N ALA A 24 -50.64 2.94 16.62
CA ALA A 24 -49.81 3.52 15.56
C ALA A 24 -49.02 2.43 14.79
N GLY A 25 -49.63 1.27 14.57
CA GLY A 25 -49.18 0.32 13.56
C GLY A 25 -49.72 0.71 12.18
N ILE A 26 -48.89 0.58 11.14
CA ILE A 26 -49.16 0.77 9.70
C ILE A 26 -48.77 2.16 9.15
N ALA A 27 -47.48 2.50 9.17
CA ALA A 27 -46.81 3.35 8.16
C ALA A 27 -45.29 3.33 8.38
N GLY A 28 -44.62 2.27 7.94
CA GLY A 28 -43.16 2.14 8.07
C GLY A 28 -42.64 1.03 7.18
N GLY A 29 -43.08 1.02 5.92
CA GLY A 29 -42.60 0.09 4.91
C GLY A 29 -41.11 0.30 4.62
N LEU A 30 -40.38 -0.80 4.62
CA LEU A 30 -39.11 -1.08 3.96
C LEU A 30 -38.15 0.10 3.75
N ALA A 31 -37.13 0.17 4.60
CA ALA A 31 -35.79 0.54 4.15
C ALA A 31 -34.77 -0.31 4.93
N LEU A 32 -34.63 -1.58 4.54
CA LEU A 32 -33.37 -2.27 4.75
C LEU A 32 -32.35 -1.59 3.83
N ALA A 33 -31.79 -0.47 4.28
CA ALA A 33 -30.57 0.07 3.70
C ALA A 33 -29.46 -0.93 4.05
N GLY A 34 -29.31 -1.95 3.20
CA GLY A 34 -28.08 -2.72 3.15
C GLY A 34 -26.98 -1.72 2.81
N CYS A 35 -26.11 -1.43 3.77
CA CYS A 35 -24.88 -0.71 3.50
C CYS A 35 -24.11 -1.52 2.46
N ASP A 36 -24.14 -1.07 1.22
CA ASP A 36 -23.33 -1.59 0.13
C ASP A 36 -21.87 -1.29 0.46
N HIS A 37 -21.24 -2.21 1.21
CA HIS A 37 -19.85 -2.11 1.66
C HIS A 37 -18.85 -2.07 0.48
N SER A 38 -19.34 -2.31 -0.73
CA SER A 38 -18.59 -2.28 -1.99
C SER A 38 -18.21 -0.86 -2.41
N GLN A 39 -19.07 0.14 -2.20
CA GLN A 39 -18.83 1.51 -2.67
C GLN A 39 -17.78 2.26 -1.84
N THR A 40 -17.76 2.05 -0.52
CA THR A 40 -16.76 2.64 0.37
C THR A 40 -15.37 2.07 0.12
N THR A 41 -15.26 0.78 -0.22
CA THR A 41 -13.98 0.11 -0.50
C THR A 41 -13.39 0.57 -1.83
N GLN A 42 -14.21 0.65 -2.90
CA GLN A 42 -13.76 1.12 -4.21
C GLN A 42 -13.32 2.60 -4.23
N THR A 43 -14.00 3.46 -3.47
CA THR A 43 -13.61 4.88 -3.36
C THR A 43 -12.28 5.05 -2.62
N GLY A 44 -12.04 4.24 -1.58
CA GLY A 44 -10.77 4.21 -0.85
C GLY A 44 -9.59 3.71 -1.69
N GLU A 45 -9.77 2.60 -2.43
CA GLU A 45 -8.72 2.04 -3.31
C GLU A 45 -8.36 3.02 -4.44
N THR A 46 -9.35 3.64 -5.07
CA THR A 46 -9.14 4.63 -6.12
C THR A 46 -8.39 5.86 -5.60
N ALA A 47 -8.79 6.38 -4.43
CA ALA A 47 -8.12 7.51 -3.81
C ALA A 47 -6.66 7.20 -3.45
N MET A 48 -6.35 5.98 -3.01
CA MET A 48 -4.98 5.55 -2.74
C MET A 48 -4.15 5.43 -4.01
N ALA A 49 -4.70 4.83 -5.07
CA ALA A 49 -4.04 4.72 -6.36
C ALA A 49 -3.69 6.10 -6.94
N ASP A 50 -4.62 7.06 -6.84
CA ASP A 50 -4.40 8.43 -7.28
C ASP A 50 -3.31 9.13 -6.45
N ALA A 51 -3.29 8.92 -5.13
CA ALA A 51 -2.27 9.46 -4.24
C ALA A 51 -0.87 8.89 -4.55
N ILE A 52 -0.76 7.57 -4.79
CA ILE A 52 0.48 6.92 -5.22
C ILE A 52 0.93 7.52 -6.56
N ALA A 53 0.04 7.61 -7.54
CA ALA A 53 0.37 8.17 -8.84
C ALA A 53 0.79 9.65 -8.74
N ALA A 54 0.17 10.44 -7.87
CA ALA A 54 0.58 11.82 -7.62
C ALA A 54 1.98 11.90 -6.99
N ALA A 55 2.27 11.06 -6.00
CA ALA A 55 3.59 10.97 -5.38
C ALA A 55 4.68 10.56 -6.40
N GLU A 56 4.42 9.55 -7.22
CA GLU A 56 5.35 9.09 -8.25
C GLU A 56 5.58 10.15 -9.35
N ARG A 57 4.53 10.89 -9.76
CA ARG A 57 4.67 12.02 -10.70
C ARG A 57 5.49 13.18 -10.12
N ALA A 58 5.47 13.38 -8.80
CA ALA A 58 6.21 14.44 -8.13
C ALA A 58 7.71 14.11 -7.94
N ARG A 59 8.13 12.85 -8.14
CA ARG A 59 9.54 12.46 -8.11
C ARG A 59 10.31 13.11 -9.27
N PRO A 60 11.65 13.29 -9.14
CA PRO A 60 12.47 13.72 -10.26
C PRO A 60 12.38 12.70 -11.41
N HIS A 61 12.36 13.17 -12.66
CA HIS A 61 12.39 12.31 -13.85
C HIS A 61 13.28 12.96 -14.92
N THR A 62 14.33 12.26 -15.34
CA THR A 62 15.22 12.68 -16.44
C THR A 62 14.73 12.15 -17.80
N GLY A 63 13.85 11.16 -17.80
CA GLY A 63 13.43 10.39 -18.98
C GLY A 63 14.44 9.31 -19.39
N ARG A 64 15.55 9.17 -18.68
CA ARG A 64 16.56 8.13 -18.93
C ARG A 64 16.25 6.88 -18.10
N THR A 65 16.35 5.72 -18.73
CA THR A 65 16.22 4.42 -18.06
C THR A 65 17.59 3.77 -17.88
N VAL A 66 17.85 3.26 -16.68
CA VAL A 66 19.02 2.42 -16.34
C VAL A 66 18.52 1.00 -16.11
N THR A 67 18.97 0.06 -16.94
CA THR A 67 18.59 -1.35 -16.83
C THR A 67 19.68 -2.18 -16.16
N ALA A 68 19.26 -3.16 -15.35
CA ALA A 68 20.15 -4.18 -14.79
C ALA A 68 19.45 -5.54 -14.69
N SER A 69 20.24 -6.58 -14.46
CA SER A 69 19.74 -7.92 -14.20
C SER A 69 20.42 -8.51 -12.97
N LEU A 70 19.65 -9.14 -12.10
CA LEU A 70 20.13 -9.84 -10.92
C LEU A 70 19.63 -11.28 -10.95
N THR A 71 20.50 -12.23 -10.66
CA THR A 71 20.16 -13.65 -10.63
C THR A 71 20.57 -14.25 -9.29
N PRO A 72 19.70 -14.17 -8.25
CA PRO A 72 19.92 -14.89 -7.01
C PRO A 72 20.10 -16.39 -7.31
N GLN A 73 21.25 -16.94 -6.99
CA GLN A 73 21.58 -18.35 -7.21
C GLN A 73 22.64 -18.85 -6.24
N GLN A 74 22.84 -20.17 -6.17
CA GLN A 74 24.01 -20.75 -5.53
C GLN A 74 25.24 -20.57 -6.43
N ALA A 75 26.36 -20.12 -5.87
CA ALA A 75 27.62 -19.92 -6.58
C ALA A 75 28.81 -20.42 -5.76
N GLN A 76 29.85 -20.90 -6.44
CA GLN A 76 31.16 -21.10 -5.82
C GLN A 76 31.96 -19.81 -5.96
N ILE A 77 32.37 -19.23 -4.83
CA ILE A 77 33.08 -17.95 -4.77
C ILE A 77 34.45 -18.16 -4.15
N ASP A 78 35.49 -17.67 -4.83
CA ASP A 78 36.83 -17.54 -4.28
C ASP A 78 36.91 -16.24 -3.46
N LEU A 79 37.20 -16.36 -2.17
CA LEU A 79 37.32 -15.24 -1.23
C LEU A 79 38.78 -14.81 -1.01
N GLY A 80 39.67 -15.07 -1.98
CA GLY A 80 41.11 -14.81 -1.89
C GLY A 80 41.91 -16.01 -1.41
N GLY A 81 41.55 -17.21 -1.87
CA GLY A 81 42.14 -18.49 -1.54
C GLY A 81 41.08 -19.53 -1.15
N PRO A 82 40.26 -19.28 -0.11
CA PRO A 82 39.16 -20.16 0.25
C PRO A 82 38.03 -20.09 -0.79
N VAL A 83 37.65 -21.26 -1.33
CA VAL A 83 36.47 -21.40 -2.19
C VAL A 83 35.29 -21.87 -1.35
N VAL A 84 34.19 -21.11 -1.40
CA VAL A 84 32.97 -21.41 -0.64
C VAL A 84 31.77 -21.55 -1.55
N GLN A 85 30.86 -22.47 -1.20
CA GLN A 85 29.53 -22.54 -1.78
C GLN A 85 28.62 -21.55 -1.01
N THR A 86 28.12 -20.51 -1.69
CA THR A 86 27.30 -19.47 -1.08
C THR A 86 26.21 -19.00 -2.04
N LEU A 87 25.39 -18.03 -1.63
CA LEU A 87 24.44 -17.34 -2.51
C LEU A 87 25.06 -16.07 -3.07
N ALA A 88 24.75 -15.77 -4.32
CA ALA A 88 25.20 -14.56 -4.99
C ALA A 88 24.15 -14.07 -6.00
N PHE A 89 24.31 -12.83 -6.44
CA PHE A 89 23.65 -12.33 -7.65
C PHE A 89 24.58 -12.60 -8.84
N GLY A 90 24.37 -13.73 -9.52
CA GLY A 90 25.32 -14.23 -10.52
C GLY A 90 26.41 -15.09 -9.91
N ASN A 91 27.64 -14.94 -10.41
CA ASN A 91 28.82 -15.73 -9.99
C ASN A 91 29.85 -14.89 -9.22
N THR A 92 29.46 -13.73 -8.69
CA THR A 92 30.37 -12.80 -8.02
C THR A 92 29.78 -12.31 -6.70
N VAL A 93 30.68 -12.05 -5.75
CA VAL A 93 30.39 -11.30 -4.54
C VAL A 93 31.47 -10.21 -4.40
N PRO A 94 31.11 -8.92 -4.34
CA PRO A 94 29.75 -8.37 -4.40
C PRO A 94 29.05 -8.59 -5.75
N GLY A 95 27.73 -8.41 -5.76
CA GLY A 95 26.92 -8.38 -6.98
C GLY A 95 27.27 -7.18 -7.88
N PRO A 96 26.64 -7.08 -9.07
CA PRO A 96 26.92 -6.02 -10.01
C PRO A 96 26.55 -4.64 -9.46
N LEU A 97 27.40 -3.64 -9.74
CA LEU A 97 27.14 -2.24 -9.39
C LEU A 97 26.06 -1.65 -10.31
N ILE A 98 24.99 -1.12 -9.72
CA ILE A 98 23.98 -0.33 -10.42
C ILE A 98 24.30 1.15 -10.22
N ARG A 99 24.55 1.89 -11.31
CA ARG A 99 24.89 3.32 -11.26
C ARG A 99 23.86 4.15 -12.03
N ALA A 100 23.17 5.02 -11.32
CA ALA A 100 22.17 5.93 -11.84
C ALA A 100 22.40 7.36 -11.31
N SER A 101 21.72 8.32 -11.92
CA SER A 101 21.62 9.72 -11.49
C SER A 101 20.22 9.98 -10.93
N VAL A 102 20.09 11.03 -10.13
CA VAL A 102 18.79 11.46 -9.61
C VAL A 102 17.83 11.71 -10.76
N GLY A 103 16.65 11.11 -10.67
CA GLY A 103 15.56 11.16 -11.64
C GLY A 103 15.64 10.15 -12.78
N ASP A 104 16.68 9.32 -12.87
CA ASP A 104 16.61 8.20 -13.81
C ASP A 104 15.61 7.15 -13.32
N GLU A 105 14.98 6.45 -14.26
CA GLU A 105 14.21 5.25 -13.95
C GLU A 105 15.13 4.03 -13.92
N VAL A 106 15.24 3.38 -12.77
CA VAL A 106 15.95 2.12 -12.62
C VAL A 106 14.98 0.97 -12.88
N VAL A 107 15.37 0.06 -13.76
CA VAL A 107 14.60 -1.13 -14.14
C VAL A 107 15.46 -2.37 -13.95
N VAL A 108 15.11 -3.23 -12.99
CA VAL A 108 15.94 -4.38 -12.62
C VAL A 108 15.14 -5.66 -12.74
N ALA A 109 15.52 -6.49 -13.70
CA ALA A 109 14.99 -7.83 -13.85
C ALA A 109 15.67 -8.77 -12.86
N VAL A 110 14.89 -9.34 -11.95
CA VAL A 110 15.37 -10.33 -10.98
C VAL A 110 14.84 -11.69 -11.38
N SER A 111 15.75 -12.61 -11.66
CA SER A 111 15.43 -13.99 -12.01
C SER A 111 15.86 -14.91 -10.88
N ASN A 112 14.91 -15.31 -10.03
CA ASN A 112 15.21 -16.16 -8.88
C ASN A 112 15.55 -17.58 -9.37
N ARG A 113 16.79 -18.03 -9.15
CA ARG A 113 17.25 -19.39 -9.46
C ARG A 113 17.64 -20.15 -8.19
N LEU A 114 17.07 -19.73 -7.06
CA LEU A 114 17.09 -20.47 -5.81
C LEU A 114 15.94 -21.47 -5.78
N ASP A 115 16.08 -22.46 -4.89
CA ASP A 115 15.08 -23.47 -4.55
C ASP A 115 13.97 -22.95 -3.63
N ARG A 116 13.94 -21.65 -3.35
CA ARG A 116 13.02 -21.00 -2.41
C ARG A 116 12.69 -19.58 -2.83
N ALA A 117 11.60 -19.04 -2.27
CA ALA A 117 11.21 -17.67 -2.51
C ALA A 117 12.25 -16.67 -1.97
N THR A 118 12.40 -15.53 -2.65
CA THR A 118 13.32 -14.46 -2.25
C THR A 118 12.83 -13.09 -2.73
N SER A 119 13.48 -12.02 -2.28
CA SER A 119 13.22 -10.67 -2.74
C SER A 119 14.52 -9.87 -2.81
N VAL A 120 14.49 -8.73 -3.51
CA VAL A 120 15.59 -7.75 -3.51
C VAL A 120 15.05 -6.47 -2.89
N HIS A 121 15.58 -6.12 -1.70
CA HIS A 121 15.23 -4.88 -1.02
C HIS A 121 16.17 -3.74 -1.40
N TRP A 122 15.60 -2.58 -1.72
CA TRP A 122 16.35 -1.39 -2.14
C TRP A 122 16.69 -0.51 -0.94
N HIS A 123 17.73 -0.92 -0.22
CA HIS A 123 18.09 -0.32 1.06
C HIS A 123 18.21 1.22 1.00
N GLY A 124 17.39 1.92 1.77
CA GLY A 124 17.48 3.37 1.93
C GLY A 124 16.92 4.21 0.78
N ILE A 125 16.41 3.60 -0.29
CA ILE A 125 15.77 4.33 -1.40
C ILE A 125 14.31 4.59 -1.04
N ALA A 126 13.92 5.86 -0.96
CA ALA A 126 12.50 6.20 -0.75
C ALA A 126 11.72 5.99 -2.05
N LEU A 127 11.07 4.84 -2.24
CA LEU A 127 10.33 4.50 -3.47
C LEU A 127 8.90 4.01 -3.16
N ARG A 128 8.15 3.61 -4.19
CA ARG A 128 6.80 3.04 -4.01
C ARG A 128 6.84 1.67 -3.34
N ASN A 129 5.93 1.45 -2.40
CA ASN A 129 5.93 0.28 -1.53
C ASN A 129 5.79 -1.07 -2.27
N ASP A 130 5.22 -1.08 -3.49
CA ASP A 130 5.12 -2.25 -4.36
C ASP A 130 6.36 -2.47 -5.24
N MET A 131 7.47 -1.75 -4.98
CA MET A 131 8.78 -1.97 -5.59
C MET A 131 9.92 -1.97 -4.56
N ASP A 132 9.60 -2.03 -3.27
CA ASP A 132 10.58 -2.03 -2.18
C ASP A 132 11.20 -3.39 -1.93
N GLY A 133 10.51 -4.46 -2.31
CA GLY A 133 10.98 -5.84 -2.10
C GLY A 133 10.85 -6.30 -0.65
N ALA A 134 10.05 -5.62 0.17
CA ALA A 134 9.70 -6.02 1.52
C ALA A 134 8.27 -6.59 1.59
N GLU A 135 8.14 -7.81 2.11
CA GLU A 135 6.85 -8.43 2.43
C GLU A 135 6.23 -7.72 3.66
N PRO A 136 4.90 -7.49 3.74
CA PRO A 136 3.85 -7.96 2.82
C PRO A 136 3.50 -7.01 1.68
N ALA A 137 4.16 -5.86 1.59
CA ALA A 137 3.88 -4.87 0.56
C ALA A 137 4.24 -5.36 -0.85
N ASN A 138 5.37 -6.05 -0.93
CA ASN A 138 5.85 -6.76 -2.10
C ASN A 138 5.84 -8.27 -1.82
N PRO A 139 5.05 -9.04 -2.57
CA PRO A 139 5.16 -10.50 -2.51
C PRO A 139 6.57 -10.94 -2.89
N ASN A 140 7.09 -11.95 -2.18
CA ASN A 140 8.35 -12.59 -2.55
C ASN A 140 8.27 -13.22 -3.95
N ILE A 141 9.38 -13.17 -4.67
CA ILE A 141 9.59 -13.84 -5.96
C ILE A 141 9.72 -15.34 -5.69
N GLY A 142 8.82 -16.16 -6.23
CA GLY A 142 8.86 -17.60 -6.06
C GLY A 142 10.14 -18.23 -6.61
N ALA A 143 10.40 -19.49 -6.23
CA ALA A 143 11.48 -20.28 -6.83
C ALA A 143 11.27 -20.40 -8.35
N ASP A 144 12.34 -20.23 -9.13
CA ASP A 144 12.32 -20.22 -10.60
C ASP A 144 11.36 -19.19 -11.23
N GLN A 145 10.94 -18.18 -10.47
CA GLN A 145 10.13 -17.07 -10.96
C GLN A 145 10.96 -15.80 -11.13
N ASP A 146 10.39 -14.88 -11.90
CA ASP A 146 11.02 -13.61 -12.24
C ASP A 146 10.12 -12.44 -11.81
N PHE A 147 10.74 -11.33 -11.41
CA PHE A 147 10.05 -10.08 -11.10
C PHE A 147 10.89 -8.90 -11.60
N THR A 148 10.24 -7.83 -12.04
CA THR A 148 10.92 -6.61 -12.50
C THR A 148 10.61 -5.46 -11.54
N TYR A 149 11.65 -4.99 -10.84
CA TYR A 149 11.59 -3.75 -10.08
C TYR A 149 11.70 -2.56 -11.01
N ARG A 150 10.89 -1.53 -10.78
CA ARG A 150 10.89 -0.29 -11.57
C ARG A 150 10.56 0.92 -10.69
N PHE A 151 11.50 1.84 -10.55
CA PHE A 151 11.31 3.06 -9.75
C PHE A 151 12.22 4.20 -10.22
N SER A 152 11.80 5.44 -9.96
CA SER A 152 12.65 6.63 -10.15
C SER A 152 13.62 6.80 -8.99
N VAL A 153 14.86 7.21 -9.27
CA VAL A 153 15.88 7.51 -8.26
C VAL A 153 15.62 8.88 -7.62
N PRO A 154 15.20 8.94 -6.34
CA PRO A 154 14.74 10.19 -5.74
C PRO A 154 15.88 11.06 -5.20
N ASN A 155 16.99 10.44 -4.76
CA ASN A 155 18.05 11.10 -4.01
C ASN A 155 19.43 10.56 -4.44
N ALA A 156 20.46 11.38 -4.32
CA ALA A 156 21.84 10.97 -4.54
C ALA A 156 22.40 10.30 -3.27
N GLY A 157 23.18 9.24 -3.44
CA GLY A 157 23.78 8.53 -2.32
C GLY A 157 24.53 7.27 -2.74
N THR A 158 25.03 6.53 -1.74
CA THR A 158 25.43 5.12 -1.87
C THR A 158 24.46 4.32 -1.02
N TYR A 159 23.88 3.29 -1.63
CA TYR A 159 22.81 2.46 -1.09
C TYR A 159 23.22 0.99 -1.21
#